data_AF-A0A846TZU5-F1
#
_entry.id   AF-A0A846TZU5-F1
#
_cell.length_a   1.000
_cell.length_b   1.000
_cell.length_c   1.000
_cell.angle_alpha   90.00
_cell.angle_beta   90.00
_cell.angle_gamma   90.00
#
_symmetry.space_group_name_H-M   'P 1'
#
loop_
_entity.id
_entity.type
_entity.pdbx_description
1 polymer ?
#
loop_
_entity_poly.entity_id
_entity_poly.type
_entity_poly.pdbx_seq_one_letter_code
_entity_poly.pdbx_strand_id
1 'polypeptide(L)' 'HPGGGGGNGAYQVAAVWGKFVVTPDLRQALEQIDGQPVLLVDDLVDSRWSLTVAARELRLAGSGPVLPFVLASRG' A
#
# COMPACT_ATOMS: atom_id res chain seq x y z
N HIS A 1 -12.85 27.51 -23.28
CA HIS A 1 -11.40 27.29 -23.18
C HIS A 1 -11.14 25.85 -22.76
N PRO A 2 -10.53 25.00 -23.61
CA PRO A 2 -10.03 23.69 -23.19
C PRO A 2 -8.49 23.72 -23.17
N GLY A 3 -7.85 23.27 -22.09
CA GLY A 3 -6.39 23.15 -22.06
C GLY A 3 -5.81 22.67 -20.73
N GLY A 4 -5.14 21.50 -20.77
CA GLY A 4 -4.08 21.09 -19.83
C GLY A 4 -4.56 20.51 -18.50
N GLY A 5 -4.12 19.35 -18.02
CA GLY A 5 -3.06 18.47 -18.49
C GLY A 5 -3.26 17.08 -17.89
N GLY A 6 -3.30 16.08 -18.78
CA GLY A 6 -3.05 14.70 -18.40
C GLY A 6 -1.59 14.58 -17.99
N GLY A 7 -1.34 14.54 -16.68
CA GLY A 7 -0.01 14.37 -16.14
C GLY A 7 -0.03 14.75 -14.67
N ASN A 8 0.02 13.74 -13.79
CA ASN A 8 0.61 13.83 -12.44
C ASN A 8 0.51 12.53 -11.61
N GLY A 9 0.02 11.41 -12.16
CA GLY A 9 0.11 10.11 -11.46
C GLY A 9 1.55 9.59 -11.34
N ALA A 10 2.34 9.62 -12.42
CA ALA A 10 3.69 9.04 -12.43
C ALA A 10 4.70 9.78 -11.53
N TYR A 11 4.59 11.11 -11.42
CA TYR A 11 5.47 11.91 -10.57
C TYR A 11 5.07 11.85 -9.07
N GLN A 12 3.79 11.70 -8.74
CA GLN A 12 3.36 11.39 -7.37
C GLN A 12 3.69 9.93 -6.98
N VAL A 13 3.60 8.98 -7.92
CA VAL A 13 3.99 7.58 -7.73
C VAL A 13 5.47 7.44 -7.37
N ALA A 14 6.36 8.22 -7.98
CA ALA A 14 7.77 8.26 -7.61
C ALA A 14 8.01 8.82 -6.19
N ALA A 15 7.15 9.71 -5.70
CA ALA A 15 7.25 10.29 -4.36
C ALA A 15 6.72 9.38 -3.22
N VAL A 16 5.99 8.31 -3.55
CA VAL A 16 5.52 7.29 -2.61
C VAL A 16 6.46 6.07 -2.54
N TRP A 17 7.31 5.90 -3.55
CA TRP A 17 8.30 4.83 -3.62
C TRP A 17 9.39 5.03 -2.54
N GLY A 18 9.12 4.49 -1.34
CA GLY A 18 9.97 4.63 -0.15
C GLY A 18 9.25 5.12 1.12
N LYS A 19 7.94 5.43 1.08
CA LYS A 19 7.19 5.89 2.28
C LYS A 19 6.52 4.78 3.09
N PHE A 20 6.29 3.62 2.49
CA PHE A 20 5.76 2.47 3.24
C PHE A 20 6.92 1.84 4.02
N VAL A 21 7.00 2.20 5.30
CA VAL A 21 7.99 1.66 6.24
C VAL A 21 7.27 0.78 7.23
N VAL A 22 7.68 -0.48 7.33
CA VAL A 22 7.27 -1.35 8.43
C VAL A 22 8.05 -0.91 9.67
N THR A 23 7.35 -0.30 10.62
CA THR A 23 7.94 0.14 11.89
C THR A 23 8.39 -1.05 12.75
N PRO A 24 9.29 -0.86 13.72
CA PRO A 24 9.71 -1.93 14.63
C PRO A 24 8.53 -2.60 15.35
N ASP A 25 7.56 -1.81 15.84
CA ASP A 25 6.38 -2.33 16.53
C ASP A 25 5.52 -3.21 15.60
N LEU A 26 5.34 -2.79 14.34
CA LEU A 26 4.61 -3.57 13.36
C LEU A 26 5.36 -4.86 13.02
N ARG A 27 6.69 -4.81 12.89
CA ARG A 27 7.51 -6.01 12.69
C ARG A 27 7.34 -7.00 13.83
N GLN A 28 7.40 -6.53 15.08
CA GLN A 28 7.18 -7.39 16.25
C GLN A 28 5.78 -8.00 16.23
N ALA A 29 4.75 -7.23 15.87
CA ALA A 29 3.39 -7.77 15.73
C ALA A 29 3.29 -8.82 14.62
N LEU A 30 3.98 -8.63 13.49
CA LEU A 30 4.04 -9.60 12.41
C LEU A 30 4.74 -10.91 12.83
N GLU A 31 5.78 -10.82 13.65
CA GLU A 31 6.46 -12.00 14.22
C GLU A 31 5.52 -12.81 15.13
N GLN A 32 4.63 -12.15 15.89
CA GLN A 32 3.67 -12.84 16.76
C GLN A 32 2.60 -13.62 16.01
N ILE A 33 2.28 -13.24 14.77
CA ILE A 33 1.29 -13.93 13.95
C ILE A 33 1.92 -15.00 13.03
N ASP A 34 3.24 -15.20 13.07
CA ASP A 34 3.97 -16.31 12.43
C ASP A 34 3.55 -16.59 10.97
N GLY A 35 3.54 -15.55 10.14
CA GLY A 35 3.20 -15.66 8.72
C GLY A 35 1.71 -15.91 8.42
N GLN A 36 0.82 -15.75 9.39
CA GLN A 36 -0.62 -15.77 9.14
C GLN A 36 -1.09 -14.61 8.25
N PRO A 37 -2.14 -14.80 7.44
CA PRO A 37 -2.63 -13.77 6.54
C PRO A 37 -3.02 -12.46 7.24
N VAL A 38 -2.68 -11.34 6.62
CA VAL A 38 -3.06 -10.00 7.09
C VAL A 38 -4.02 -9.32 6.12
N LEU A 39 -4.98 -8.57 6.67
CA LEU A 39 -5.89 -7.71 5.90
C LEU A 39 -5.30 -6.31 5.80
N LEU A 40 -5.03 -5.86 4.58
CA LEU A 40 -4.59 -4.49 4.29
C LEU A 40 -5.83 -3.66 3.94
N VAL A 41 -6.19 -2.74 4.84
CA VAL A 41 -7.36 -1.85 4.68
C VAL A 41 -6.90 -0.45 4.27
N ASP A 42 -7.52 0.09 3.23
CA ASP A 42 -7.32 1.47 2.76
C ASP A 42 -8.68 2.15 2.54
N ASP A 43 -8.79 3.46 2.77
CA ASP A 43 -10.07 4.18 2.70
C ASP A 43 -10.38 4.68 1.29
N LEU A 44 -9.36 5.06 0.51
CA LEU A 44 -9.50 5.58 -0.85
C LEU A 44 -8.37 5.10 -1.77
N VAL A 45 -8.69 4.23 -2.73
CA VAL A 45 -7.74 3.93 -3.83
C VAL A 45 -7.79 5.04 -4.87
N ASP A 46 -6.72 5.84 -4.93
CA ASP A 46 -6.45 6.78 -6.03
C ASP A 46 -5.48 6.16 -7.07
N SER A 47 -4.70 5.15 -6.66
CA SER A 47 -3.95 4.29 -7.58
C SER A 47 -3.81 2.88 -7.02
N ARG A 48 -3.98 1.85 -7.86
CA ARG A 48 -3.69 0.44 -7.51
C ARG A 48 -2.23 0.21 -7.09
N TRP A 49 -1.37 1.22 -7.24
CA TRP A 49 0.04 1.19 -6.92
C TRP A 49 0.31 1.21 -5.41
N SER A 50 -0.39 2.05 -4.63
CA SER A 50 -0.15 2.20 -3.19
C SER A 50 -0.39 0.90 -2.42
N LEU A 51 -1.51 0.22 -2.68
CA LEU A 51 -1.81 -1.10 -2.11
C LEU A 51 -0.77 -2.15 -2.51
N THR A 52 -0.30 -2.11 -3.75
CA THR A 52 0.69 -3.07 -4.25
C THR A 52 2.03 -2.91 -3.52
N VAL A 53 2.48 -1.68 -3.32
CA VAL A 53 3.71 -1.36 -2.58
C VAL A 53 3.56 -1.74 -1.10
N ALA A 54 2.48 -1.32 -0.44
CA ALA A 54 2.23 -1.66 0.96
C ALA A 54 2.19 -3.18 1.19
N ALA A 55 1.49 -3.92 0.33
CA ALA A 55 1.43 -5.37 0.41
C ALA A 55 2.80 -6.04 0.19
N ARG A 56 3.67 -5.45 -0.64
CA ARG A 56 5.05 -5.93 -0.82
C ARG A 56 5.87 -5.75 0.46
N GLU A 57 5.81 -4.58 1.09
CA GLU A 57 6.58 -4.31 2.32
C GLU A 57 6.15 -5.20 3.49
N LEU A 58 4.85 -5.46 3.64
CA LEU A 58 4.34 -6.40 4.64
C LEU A 58 4.85 -7.85 4.42
N ARG A 59 4.84 -8.31 3.15
CA ARG A 59 5.40 -9.62 2.80
C ARG A 59 6.89 -9.72 3.11
N LEU A 60 7.67 -8.69 2.79
CA LEU A 60 9.11 -8.64 3.10
C LEU A 60 9.37 -8.60 4.61
N ALA A 61 8.42 -8.09 5.40
CA ALA A 61 8.49 -8.10 6.85
C ALA A 61 7.98 -9.40 7.50
N GLY A 62 7.52 -10.39 6.73
CA GLY A 62 7.14 -11.71 7.24
C GLY A 62 5.65 -11.92 7.48
N SER A 63 4.78 -11.03 6.98
CA SER A 63 3.33 -11.13 7.21
C SER A 63 2.60 -12.30 6.54
N GLY A 64 3.28 -13.13 5.73
CA GLY A 64 2.59 -14.12 4.88
C GLY A 64 1.64 -13.49 3.85
N PRO A 65 0.50 -14.12 3.52
CA PRO A 65 -0.45 -13.58 2.54
C PRO A 65 -1.02 -12.22 2.95
N VAL A 66 -1.13 -11.29 2.00
CA VAL A 66 -1.74 -9.97 2.22
C VAL A 66 -3.01 -9.86 1.39
N LEU A 67 -4.14 -9.64 2.06
CA LEU A 67 -5.46 -9.51 1.46
C LEU A 67 -5.83 -8.02 1.39
N PRO A 68 -5.93 -7.41 0.20
CA PRO A 68 -6.30 -6.00 0.08
C PRO A 68 -7.82 -5.81 0.19
N PHE A 69 -8.25 -4.80 0.95
CA PHE A 69 -9.63 -4.36 1.06
C PHE A 69 -9.71 -2.83 1.06
N VAL A 70 -10.65 -2.27 0.29
CA VAL A 70 -10.78 -0.82 0.15
C VAL A 70 -12.22 -0.42 0.42
N LEU A 71 -12.39 0.63 1.23
CA LEU A 71 -13.72 1.13 1.61
C LEU A 71 -14.38 1.92 0.46
N ALA A 72 -13.59 2.65 -0.33
CA ALA A 72 -14.07 3.37 -1.51
C ALA A 72 -13.08 3.31 -2.68
N SER A 73 -13.60 3.10 -3.90
CA SER A 73 -12.82 3.19 -5.14
C SER A 73 -13.28 4.41 -5.94
N ARG A 74 -12.35 5.27 -6.36
CA ARG A 74 -12.61 6.22 -7.45
C ARG A 74 -12.33 5.52 -8.77
N GLY A 75 -13.31 5.55 -9.67
CA GLY A 75 -13.24 5.00 -11.03
C GLY A 75 -12.78 6.04 -12.03
#